data_AF-A0A1B7U7V0-F1
#
_entry.id   AF-A0A1B7U7V0-F1
#
_cell.length_a   1.000
_cell.length_b   1.000
_cell.length_c   1.000
_cell.angle_alpha   90.00
_cell.angle_beta   90.00
_cell.angle_gamma   90.00
#
_symmetry.space_group_name_H-M   'P 1'
#
loop_
_entity.id
_entity.type
_entity.pdbx_description
1 polymer ?
#
loop_
_entity_poly.entity_id
_entity_poly.type
_entity_poly.pdbx_seq_one_letter_code
_entity_poly.pdbx_strand_id
1 'polypeptide(L)'
;MAQAASSMTFLSMAADDTEVWLPVCGYESHYEISNLGRHRGLPRQVRACPNGVERTRIVPGGILVPMRRRESDRWRIKLYRSNTPQHFDLAAVVLATFRSPAPTPDHYAQHIDGNFDNCRLENLRWALRDAAEAAV
;
A
#
# COMPACT_ATOMS: atom_id res chain seq x y z
N MET A 1 -12.66 -42.30 -13.18
CA MET A 1 -11.23 -42.18 -12.79
C MET A 1 -10.52 -41.34 -13.84
N ALA A 2 -10.15 -40.10 -13.49
CA ALA A 2 -9.02 -39.36 -14.07
C ALA A 2 -9.04 -37.95 -13.44
N GLN A 3 -8.12 -37.71 -12.51
CA GLN A 3 -7.89 -36.40 -11.92
C GLN A 3 -7.28 -35.49 -12.99
N ALA A 4 -7.94 -34.37 -13.28
CA ALA A 4 -7.29 -33.25 -13.96
C ALA A 4 -6.57 -32.44 -12.88
N ALA A 5 -5.27 -32.68 -12.74
CA ALA A 5 -4.41 -31.83 -11.94
C ALA A 5 -4.35 -30.45 -12.61
N SER A 6 -5.02 -29.46 -12.01
CA SER A 6 -4.82 -28.05 -12.33
C SER A 6 -3.40 -27.67 -11.93
N SER A 7 -2.47 -27.82 -12.86
CA SER A 7 -1.14 -27.22 -12.79
C SER A 7 -1.31 -25.70 -12.86
N MET A 8 -1.45 -25.05 -11.68
CA MET A 8 -1.21 -23.62 -11.57
C MET A 8 0.26 -23.39 -11.84
N THR A 9 0.57 -23.05 -13.08
CA THR A 9 1.88 -22.54 -13.49
C THR A 9 2.21 -21.34 -12.61
N PHE A 10 3.05 -21.55 -11.59
CA PHE A 10 3.74 -20.47 -10.91
C PHE A 10 4.71 -19.88 -11.93
N LEU A 11 4.27 -18.81 -12.59
CA LEU A 11 5.13 -18.00 -13.42
C LEU A 11 6.12 -17.30 -12.47
N SER A 12 7.28 -17.94 -12.30
CA SER A 12 8.50 -17.33 -11.80
C SER A 12 8.91 -16.24 -12.81
N MET A 13 8.29 -15.07 -12.74
CA MET A 13 8.76 -13.88 -13.45
C MET A 13 9.99 -13.35 -12.71
N ALA A 14 11.13 -13.47 -13.39
CA ALA A 14 12.37 -12.82 -13.02
C ALA A 14 12.13 -11.34 -12.69
N ALA A 15 12.98 -10.83 -11.78
CA ALA A 15 13.03 -9.44 -11.38
C ALA A 15 13.27 -8.53 -12.60
N ASP A 16 12.20 -8.12 -13.26
CA ASP A 16 12.22 -7.02 -14.20
C ASP A 16 11.92 -5.76 -13.38
N ASP A 17 12.82 -4.76 -13.46
CA ASP A 17 12.70 -3.40 -12.92
C ASP A 17 11.43 -2.65 -13.38
N THR A 18 10.53 -3.34 -14.10
CA THR A 18 9.21 -2.89 -14.50
C THR A 18 8.36 -2.50 -13.29
N GLU A 19 7.89 -1.25 -13.32
CA GLU A 19 7.00 -0.73 -12.31
C GLU A 19 5.60 -1.35 -12.48
N VAL A 20 5.25 -2.27 -11.60
CA VAL A 20 3.93 -2.92 -11.57
C VAL A 20 3.04 -2.14 -10.62
N TRP A 21 1.83 -1.81 -11.05
CA TRP A 21 0.81 -1.12 -10.25
C TRP A 21 -0.33 -2.08 -9.94
N LEU A 22 -0.70 -2.21 -8.67
CA LEU A 22 -1.81 -3.04 -8.21
C LEU A 22 -2.80 -2.22 -7.37
N PRO A 23 -4.11 -2.55 -7.43
CA PRO A 23 -5.12 -1.91 -6.60
C PRO A 23 -4.92 -2.24 -5.13
N VAL A 24 -5.09 -1.25 -4.26
CA VAL A 24 -5.00 -1.46 -2.81
C VAL A 24 -6.25 -2.18 -2.31
N CYS A 25 -6.08 -3.31 -1.62
CA CYS A 25 -7.18 -4.11 -1.08
C CYS A 25 -8.10 -3.27 -0.16
N GLY A 26 -9.41 -3.31 -0.41
CA GLY A 26 -10.42 -2.49 0.27
C GLY A 26 -10.52 -1.03 -0.21
N TYR A 27 -9.69 -0.65 -1.19
CA TYR A 27 -9.57 0.68 -1.79
C TYR A 27 -9.45 0.60 -3.33
N GLU A 28 -9.87 -0.50 -3.94
CA GLU A 28 -9.54 -0.88 -5.31
C GLU A 28 -9.98 0.15 -6.34
N SER A 29 -11.09 0.84 -6.09
CA SER A 29 -11.64 1.87 -7.00
C SER A 29 -11.02 3.26 -6.82
N HIS A 30 -10.13 3.43 -5.84
CA HIS A 30 -9.65 4.76 -5.42
C HIS A 30 -8.14 4.91 -5.50
N TYR A 31 -7.38 3.84 -5.24
CA TYR A 31 -5.94 3.90 -5.07
C TYR A 31 -5.23 2.66 -5.61
N GLU A 32 -4.06 2.89 -6.19
CA GLU A 32 -3.13 1.86 -6.64
C GLU A 32 -1.74 2.11 -6.04
N ILE A 33 -1.00 1.03 -5.84
CA ILE A 33 0.35 1.04 -5.30
C ILE A 33 1.31 0.32 -6.24
N SER A 34 2.52 0.85 -6.33
CA SER A 34 3.59 0.32 -7.18
C SER A 34 4.56 -0.53 -6.37
N ASN A 35 5.17 -1.53 -7.00
CA ASN A 35 6.22 -2.35 -6.42
C ASN A 35 7.46 -1.53 -6.00
N LEU A 36 7.63 -0.33 -6.54
CA LEU A 36 8.70 0.62 -6.18
C LEU A 36 8.33 1.51 -4.97
N GLY A 37 7.16 1.30 -4.37
CA GLY A 37 6.71 2.08 -3.22
C GLY A 37 6.05 3.41 -3.58
N ARG A 38 5.64 3.60 -4.84
CA ARG A 38 4.84 4.76 -5.23
C ARG A 38 3.35 4.47 -5.02
N HIS A 39 2.55 5.49 -4.74
CA HIS A 39 1.10 5.36 -4.68
C HIS A 39 0.44 6.42 -5.55
N ARG A 40 -0.69 6.06 -6.17
CA ARG A 40 -1.45 6.97 -7.01
C ARG A 40 -2.94 6.88 -6.73
N GLY A 41 -3.62 8.01 -6.86
CA GLY A 41 -5.08 8.05 -6.86
C GLY A 41 -5.61 7.76 -8.25
N LEU A 42 -6.73 7.04 -8.31
CA LEU A 42 -7.49 6.85 -9.54
C LEU A 42 -8.45 8.03 -9.78
N PRO A 43 -8.73 8.36 -11.06
CA PRO A 43 -9.72 9.37 -11.40
C PRO A 43 -11.09 8.94 -10.89
N ARG A 44 -11.77 9.83 -10.17
CA ARG A 44 -13.06 9.51 -9.56
C ARG A 44 -13.96 10.72 -9.46
N GLN A 45 -15.26 10.47 -9.46
CA GLN A 45 -16.27 11.48 -9.17
C GLN A 45 -16.48 11.54 -7.66
N VAL A 46 -16.31 12.72 -7.07
CA VAL A 46 -16.56 12.95 -5.65
C VAL A 46 -17.72 13.92 -5.49
N ARG A 47 -18.56 13.67 -4.49
CA ARG A 47 -19.57 14.64 -4.05
C ARG A 47 -18.84 15.78 -3.35
N ALA A 48 -19.14 16.99 -3.76
CA ALA A 48 -18.64 18.21 -3.18
C ALA A 48 -19.84 19.09 -2.83
N CYS A 49 -19.83 19.68 -1.64
CA CYS A 49 -20.87 20.63 -1.24
C CYS A 49 -20.28 22.03 -1.04
N PRO A 50 -19.75 22.68 -2.10
CA PRO A 50 -19.32 24.07 -1.99
C PRO A 50 -20.56 24.94 -1.68
N ASN A 51 -20.49 25.71 -0.60
CA ASN A 51 -21.56 26.62 -0.15
C ASN A 51 -22.92 25.93 0.10
N GLY A 52 -22.91 24.66 0.51
CA GLY A 52 -24.14 23.90 0.81
C GLY A 52 -24.90 23.39 -0.43
N VAL A 53 -24.39 23.62 -1.64
CA VAL A 53 -24.99 23.09 -2.88
C VAL A 53 -24.28 21.79 -3.28
N GLU A 54 -25.01 20.67 -3.33
CA GLU A 54 -24.46 19.39 -3.79
C GLU A 54 -24.07 19.48 -5.26
N ARG A 55 -22.79 19.26 -5.55
CA ARG A 55 -22.21 19.18 -6.89
C ARG A 55 -21.29 17.98 -6.99
N THR A 56 -21.14 17.45 -8.18
CA THR A 56 -20.15 16.39 -8.46
C THR A 56 -18.92 17.02 -9.06
N ARG A 57 -17.74 16.74 -8.49
CA ARG A 57 -16.44 17.14 -9.04
C ARG A 57 -15.68 15.90 -9.50
N ILE A 58 -15.02 16.00 -10.64
CA ILE A 58 -14.05 15.00 -11.08
C ILE A 58 -12.71 15.32 -10.42
N VAL A 59 -12.20 14.37 -9.63
CA VAL A 59 -10.84 14.40 -9.10
C VAL A 59 -9.97 13.66 -10.11
N PRO A 60 -8.97 14.32 -10.72
CA PRO A 60 -8.03 13.63 -11.58
C PRO A 60 -7.21 12.65 -10.75
N GLY A 61 -6.95 11.48 -11.31
CA GLY A 61 -5.96 10.56 -10.75
C GLY A 61 -4.55 11.15 -10.86
N GLY A 62 -3.60 10.59 -10.13
CA GLY A 62 -2.22 11.03 -10.17
C GLY A 62 -1.36 10.43 -9.06
N ILE A 63 -0.04 10.50 -9.24
CA ILE A 63 0.93 10.08 -8.22
C ILE A 63 0.79 11.00 -7.01
N LEU A 64 0.61 10.39 -5.84
CA LEU A 64 0.41 11.10 -4.59
C LEU A 64 1.72 11.12 -3.79
N VAL A 65 1.95 12.23 -3.09
CA VAL A 65 3.15 12.40 -2.26
C VAL A 65 2.88 11.80 -0.88
N PRO A 66 3.70 10.82 -0.42
CA PRO A 66 3.55 10.27 0.91
C PRO A 66 3.96 11.31 1.96
N MET A 67 3.40 11.18 3.17
CA MET A 67 3.69 12.09 4.28
C MET A 67 4.76 11.48 5.18
N ARG A 68 5.84 12.21 5.42
CA ARG A 68 6.88 11.81 6.38
C ARG A 68 6.48 12.22 7.80
N ARG A 69 6.55 11.27 8.75
CA ARG A 69 6.31 11.57 10.17
C ARG A 69 7.59 12.11 10.81
N ARG A 70 7.49 13.23 11.53
CA ARG A 70 8.64 13.85 12.23
C ARG A 70 9.28 12.95 13.29
N GLU A 71 8.50 12.08 13.93
CA GLU A 71 8.94 11.29 15.10
C GLU A 71 9.45 9.89 14.79
N SER A 72 9.23 9.35 13.59
CA SER A 72 9.56 7.94 13.31
C SER A 72 10.18 7.68 11.95
N ASP A 73 10.53 8.72 11.19
CA ASP A 73 11.08 8.70 9.81
C ASP A 73 10.37 7.82 8.77
N ARG A 74 9.28 7.15 9.15
CA ARG A 74 8.45 6.33 8.29
C ARG A 74 7.51 7.18 7.43
N TRP A 75 7.32 6.72 6.20
CA TRP A 75 6.37 7.27 5.25
C TRP A 75 4.97 6.72 5.50
N ARG A 76 3.99 7.63 5.54
CA ARG A 76 2.57 7.30 5.67
C ARG A 76 1.79 7.81 4.47
N ILE A 77 0.77 7.06 4.10
CA ILE A 77 -0.20 7.47 3.10
C ILE A 77 -1.56 7.68 3.75
N LYS A 78 -2.33 8.60 3.19
CA LYS A 78 -3.68 8.92 3.64
C LYS A 78 -4.68 8.38 2.62
N LEU A 79 -5.37 7.31 2.98
CA LEU A 79 -6.40 6.71 2.14
C LEU A 79 -7.77 7.12 2.66
N TYR A 80 -8.70 7.37 1.75
CA TYR A 80 -10.07 7.77 2.09
C TYR A 80 -11.02 6.62 1.77
N ARG A 81 -11.80 6.21 2.78
CA ARG A 81 -12.89 5.25 2.62
C ARG A 81 -14.16 5.87 3.17
N SER A 82 -15.23 5.89 2.39
CA SER A 82 -16.54 6.43 2.82
C SER A 82 -16.44 7.81 3.46
N ASN A 83 -15.62 8.70 2.88
CA ASN A 83 -15.34 10.05 3.38
C ASN A 83 -14.56 10.14 4.70
N THR A 84 -14.14 9.02 5.28
CA THR A 84 -13.28 8.97 6.47
C THR A 84 -11.82 8.77 6.06
N PRO A 85 -10.90 9.66 6.48
CA PRO A 85 -9.48 9.48 6.23
C PRO A 85 -8.87 8.45 7.20
N GLN A 86 -8.07 7.54 6.67
CA GLN A 86 -7.26 6.60 7.43
C GLN A 86 -5.79 6.73 7.04
N HIS A 87 -4.92 6.64 8.04
CA HIS A 87 -3.47 6.71 7.85
C HIS A 87 -2.89 5.30 7.85
N PHE A 88 -2.13 4.97 6.82
CA PHE A 88 -1.44 3.69 6.69
C PHE A 88 0.06 3.91 6.51
N ASP A 89 0.86 2.96 6.98
CA ASP A 89 2.29 2.90 6.67
C ASP A 89 2.46 2.48 5.21
N LEU A 90 3.22 3.27 4.44
CA LEU A 90 3.43 3.02 3.01
C LEU A 90 4.01 1.63 2.77
N ALA A 91 5.03 1.26 3.55
CA ALA A 91 5.73 -0.02 3.39
C ALA A 91 4.80 -1.20 3.71
N ALA A 92 3.93 -1.05 4.72
CA ALA A 92 2.94 -2.07 5.07
C ALA A 92 1.91 -2.28 3.97
N VAL A 93 1.44 -1.19 3.33
CA VAL A 93 0.47 -1.30 2.22
C VAL A 93 1.10 -1.94 0.99
N VAL A 94 2.35 -1.60 0.67
CA VAL A 94 3.09 -2.26 -0.43
C VAL A 94 3.20 -3.76 -0.18
N LEU A 95 3.65 -4.18 1.02
CA LEU A 95 3.72 -5.61 1.36
C LEU A 95 2.36 -6.31 1.33
N ALA A 96 1.33 -5.67 1.88
CA ALA A 96 -0.03 -6.21 1.90
C ALA A 96 -0.63 -6.37 0.50
N THR A 97 -0.26 -5.49 -0.44
CA THR A 97 -0.79 -5.49 -1.81
C THR A 97 -0.10 -6.53 -2.69
N PHE A 98 1.23 -6.68 -2.57
CA PHE A 98 2.00 -7.55 -3.48
C PHE A 98 2.30 -8.94 -2.93
N ARG A 99 2.46 -9.09 -1.61
CA ARG A 99 2.75 -10.39 -0.99
C ARG A 99 1.48 -10.94 -0.37
N SER A 100 1.23 -10.50 0.86
CA SER A 100 0.15 -10.97 1.71
C SER A 100 -0.12 -9.93 2.80
N PRO A 101 -1.35 -9.84 3.31
CA PRO A 101 -1.64 -9.06 4.50
C PRO A 101 -0.75 -9.50 5.67
N ALA A 102 -0.57 -8.59 6.63
CA ALA A 102 0.20 -8.87 7.84
C ALA A 102 -0.35 -10.13 8.54
N PRO A 103 0.48 -11.14 8.85
CA PRO A 103 0.03 -12.39 9.45
C PRO A 103 -0.60 -12.20 10.83
N THR A 104 -0.08 -11.24 11.61
CA THR A 104 -0.60 -10.84 12.91
C THR A 104 -0.55 -9.31 13.04
N PRO A 105 -1.38 -8.70 13.91
CA PRO A 105 -1.36 -7.26 14.14
C PRO A 105 -0.03 -6.73 14.70
N ASP A 106 0.81 -7.58 15.28
CA ASP A 106 2.13 -7.22 15.83
C ASP A 106 3.24 -7.20 14.77
N HIS A 107 2.95 -7.63 13.54
CA HIS A 107 3.88 -7.52 12.44
C HIS A 107 3.93 -6.09 11.92
N TYR A 108 5.15 -5.60 11.70
CA TYR A 108 5.40 -4.32 11.05
C TYR A 108 6.26 -4.51 9.79
N ALA A 109 6.15 -3.57 8.87
CA ALA A 109 7.00 -3.54 7.69
C ALA A 109 8.40 -3.04 8.09
N GLN A 110 9.41 -3.90 7.92
CA GLN A 110 10.81 -3.59 8.16
C GLN A 110 11.54 -3.42 6.82
N HIS A 111 12.40 -2.41 6.77
CA HIS A 111 13.30 -2.13 5.65
C HIS A 111 14.60 -2.89 5.89
N ILE A 112 15.05 -3.68 4.91
CA ILE A 112 16.25 -4.54 5.04
C ILE A 112 17.52 -3.68 5.09
N ASP A 113 17.57 -2.61 4.29
CA ASP A 113 18.69 -1.66 4.26
C ASP A 113 18.66 -0.61 5.39
N GLY A 114 17.60 -0.57 6.20
CA GLY A 114 17.40 0.45 7.24
C GLY A 114 17.06 1.85 6.71
N ASN A 115 16.88 2.02 5.39
CA ASN A 115 16.52 3.28 4.78
C ASN A 115 15.01 3.35 4.53
N PHE A 116 14.32 4.24 5.25
CA PHE A 116 12.88 4.43 5.13
C PHE A 116 12.45 5.02 3.78
N ASP A 117 13.34 5.69 3.05
CA ASP A 117 13.03 6.22 1.72
C ASP A 117 12.96 5.11 0.65
N ASN A 118 13.58 3.95 0.91
CA ASN A 118 13.60 2.82 0.00
C ASN A 118 12.42 1.85 0.24
N CYS A 119 11.22 2.27 -0.15
CA CYS A 119 9.99 1.46 0.00
C CYS A 119 9.79 0.42 -1.12
N ARG A 120 10.85 -0.06 -1.78
CA ARG A 120 10.75 -1.11 -2.82
C ARG A 120 10.31 -2.44 -2.20
N LEU A 121 9.45 -3.18 -2.89
CA LEU A 121 8.92 -4.47 -2.44
C LEU A 121 10.02 -5.49 -2.04
N GLU A 122 11.15 -5.48 -2.74
CA GLU A 122 12.31 -6.34 -2.47
C GLU A 122 13.03 -5.97 -1.17
N ASN A 123 13.04 -4.69 -0.80
CA ASN A 123 13.67 -4.17 0.41
C ASN A 123 12.75 -4.25 1.65
N LEU A 124 11.52 -4.72 1.46
CA LEU A 124 10.52 -4.79 2.51
C LEU A 124 10.25 -6.23 2.94
N ARG A 125 10.11 -6.43 4.26
CA ARG A 125 9.66 -7.69 4.85
C ARG A 125 8.76 -7.46 6.06
N TRP A 126 7.90 -8.44 6.36
CA TRP A 126 7.19 -8.48 7.64
C TRP A 126 8.16 -8.91 8.74
N ALA A 127 8.24 -8.14 9.81
CA ALA A 127 8.99 -8.47 11.02
C ALA A 127 8.06 -8.37 12.23
N LEU A 128 8.28 -9.25 13.22
CA LEU A 128 7.61 -9.13 14.51
C LEU A 128 8.27 -8.02 15.31
N ARG A 129 7.46 -7.20 15.99
CA ARG A 129 7.98 -6.32 17.04
C ARG A 129 8.44 -7.22 18.17
N ASP A 130 9.75 -7.40 18.30
CA ASP A 130 10.31 -8.16 19.41
C ASP A 130 9.84 -7.50 20.71
N ALA A 131 9.27 -8.28 21.61
CA ALA A 131 8.72 -7.79 22.87
C ALA A 131 9.82 -7.15 23.76
N ALA A 132 11.09 -7.40 23.45
CA ALA A 132 12.25 -6.92 24.20
C ALA A 132 12.59 -5.42 23.98
N GLU A 133 12.22 -4.80 22.86
CA GLU A 133 12.57 -3.39 22.58
C GLU A 133 11.48 -2.38 22.95
N ALA A 134 10.33 -2.83 23.47
CA ALA A 134 9.24 -1.94 23.89
C ALA A 134 9.37 -1.41 25.35
N ALA A 135 10.43 -1.79 26.06
CA ALA A 135 10.64 -1.51 27.48
C ALA A 135 11.91 -0.69 27.78
N VAL A 136 12.24 0.30 26.93
CA VAL A 136 13.28 1.31 27.24
C VAL A 136 12.66 2.70 27.17
#